data_AF-A0A2W5XRF4-F1
#
_entry.id   AF-A0A2W5XRF4-F1
#
_cell.length_a   1.000
_cell.length_b   1.000
_cell.length_c   1.000
_cell.angle_alpha   90.00
_cell.angle_beta   90.00
_cell.angle_gamma   90.00
#
_symmetry.space_group_name_H-M   'P 1'
#
loop_
_entity.id
_entity.type
_entity.pdbx_description
1 polymer ?
#
loop_
_entity_poly.entity_id
_entity_poly.type
_entity_poly.pdbx_seq_one_letter_code
_entity_poly.pdbx_strand_id
1 'polypeptide(L)'
;MGSGNDGVTELSEQGRQGDWYPFKVLWLGDATYKGIALVRGERIDALGSMHFSGRDQDQVPALRLTLNGWAFGGAAPGWREWNSYSWVQGPGCYAFRINGETFSRSVVIRVIKP
;
A
#
# COMPACT_ATOMS: atom_id res chain seq x y z
N MET A 1 -10.68 10.37 -2.61
CA MET A 1 -9.51 9.49 -2.34
C MET A 1 -8.45 10.33 -1.66
N GLY A 2 -7.67 9.77 -0.73
CA GLY A 2 -6.56 10.49 -0.10
C GLY A 2 -5.40 10.76 -1.07
N SER A 3 -4.66 11.84 -0.83
CA SER A 3 -3.43 12.20 -1.55
C SER A 3 -2.22 11.94 -0.65
N GLY A 4 -1.02 11.81 -1.23
CA GLY A 4 0.19 11.67 -0.43
C GLY A 4 1.43 12.27 -1.06
N ASN A 5 2.28 12.86 -0.22
CA ASN A 5 3.59 13.43 -0.59
C ASN A 5 4.54 13.37 0.62
N ASP A 6 5.84 13.20 0.39
CA ASP A 6 6.90 13.22 1.43
C ASP A 6 6.61 12.31 2.66
N GLY A 7 6.04 11.12 2.41
CA GLY A 7 5.68 10.18 3.47
C GLY A 7 4.46 10.60 4.29
N VAL A 8 3.70 11.60 3.86
CA VAL A 8 2.42 12.00 4.45
C VAL A 8 1.27 11.59 3.53
N THR A 9 0.17 11.11 4.11
CA THR A 9 -1.07 10.82 3.40
C THR A 9 -2.22 11.52 4.09
N GLU A 10 -2.98 12.31 3.34
CA GLU A 10 -4.16 13.01 3.84
C GLU A 10 -5.43 12.20 3.55
N LEU A 11 -6.23 11.95 4.58
CA LEU A 11 -7.49 11.24 4.46
C LEU A 11 -8.58 12.14 3.89
N SER A 12 -9.49 11.56 3.11
CA SER A 12 -10.64 12.26 2.55
C SER A 12 -11.93 11.67 3.11
N GLU A 13 -12.73 12.48 3.81
CA GLU A 13 -14.04 12.05 4.31
C GLU A 13 -14.98 11.62 3.18
N GLN A 14 -14.88 12.26 2.01
CA GLN A 14 -15.64 11.88 0.81
C GLN A 14 -15.26 10.48 0.30
N GLY A 15 -14.05 10.01 0.61
CA GLY A 15 -13.56 8.68 0.23
C GLY A 15 -13.81 7.60 1.29
N ARG A 16 -14.36 7.94 2.46
CA ARG A 16 -14.57 7.00 3.56
C ARG A 16 -15.59 5.93 3.18
N GLN A 17 -15.32 4.69 3.58
CA GLN A 17 -16.21 3.53 3.39
C GLN A 17 -16.35 2.79 4.72
N GLY A 18 -17.52 2.90 5.36
CA GLY A 18 -17.69 2.43 6.74
C GLY A 18 -16.69 3.14 7.66
N ASP A 19 -15.92 2.38 8.44
CA ASP A 19 -14.87 2.93 9.32
C ASP A 19 -13.49 3.02 8.66
N TRP A 20 -13.41 2.79 7.36
CA TRP A 20 -12.15 2.75 6.64
C TRP A 20 -11.97 3.92 5.69
N TYR A 21 -10.75 4.41 5.61
CA TYR A 21 -10.31 5.40 4.65
C TYR A 21 -9.33 4.76 3.66
N PRO A 22 -9.74 4.53 2.40
CA PRO A 22 -8.86 4.06 1.36
C PRO A 22 -7.97 5.19 0.84
N PHE A 23 -6.69 4.88 0.63
CA PHE A 23 -5.76 5.69 -0.14
C PHE A 23 -4.98 4.84 -1.13
N LYS A 24 -4.66 5.43 -2.27
CA LYS A 24 -4.03 4.74 -3.38
C LYS A 24 -2.54 4.57 -3.12
N VAL A 25 -2.02 3.37 -3.37
CA VAL A 25 -0.57 3.12 -3.39
C VAL A 25 -0.21 2.42 -4.70
N LEU A 26 0.83 2.95 -5.36
CA LEU A 26 1.48 2.32 -6.50
C LEU A 26 2.79 1.70 -6.01
N TRP A 27 2.97 0.41 -6.25
CA TRP A 27 4.22 -0.29 -5.97
C TRP A 27 5.03 -0.38 -7.25
N LEU A 28 6.30 0.00 -7.19
CA LEU A 28 7.27 -0.16 -8.27
C LEU A 28 8.33 -1.16 -7.84
N GLY A 29 8.67 -2.08 -8.74
CA GLY A 29 9.72 -3.07 -8.51
C GLY A 29 10.52 -3.34 -9.76
N ASP A 30 11.78 -3.75 -9.57
CA ASP A 30 12.67 -4.13 -10.65
C ASP A 30 12.09 -5.33 -11.44
N ALA A 31 12.05 -5.24 -12.77
CA ALA A 31 11.48 -6.26 -13.64
C ALA A 31 12.27 -7.58 -13.63
N THR A 32 13.51 -7.57 -13.16
CA THR A 32 14.34 -8.77 -12.98
C THR A 32 13.97 -9.56 -11.72
N TYR A 33 13.39 -8.92 -10.68
CA TYR A 33 12.96 -9.63 -9.47
C TYR A 33 11.84 -10.61 -9.79
N LYS A 34 12.06 -11.92 -9.63
CA LYS A 34 11.04 -12.94 -9.97
C LYS A 34 10.28 -13.54 -8.78
N GLY A 35 10.72 -13.23 -7.55
CA GLY A 35 10.10 -13.75 -6.34
C GLY A 35 8.76 -13.08 -6.00
N ILE A 36 8.12 -13.56 -4.94
CA ILE A 36 6.95 -12.90 -4.35
C ILE A 36 7.42 -11.84 -3.35
N ALA A 37 6.81 -10.66 -3.35
CA ALA A 37 6.96 -9.71 -2.25
C ALA A 37 5.65 -9.65 -1.44
N LEU A 38 5.72 -9.97 -0.16
CA LEU A 38 4.60 -9.85 0.77
C LEU A 38 4.63 -8.46 1.41
N VAL A 39 3.53 -7.73 1.31
CA VAL A 39 3.35 -6.44 1.99
C VAL A 39 2.34 -6.62 3.12
N ARG A 40 2.75 -6.27 4.32
CA ARG A 40 1.90 -6.16 5.52
C ARG A 40 1.88 -4.73 6.01
N GLY A 41 0.85 -4.37 6.76
CA GLY A 41 0.66 -3.02 7.26
C GLY A 41 0.17 -3.04 8.69
N GLU A 42 0.66 -2.10 9.48
CA GLU A 42 0.23 -1.90 10.85
C GLU A 42 0.35 -0.44 11.24
N ARG A 43 -0.47 -0.03 12.22
CA ARG A 43 -0.26 1.22 12.95
C ARG A 43 0.89 1.01 13.93
N ILE A 44 1.83 1.96 13.99
CA ILE A 44 3.06 1.84 14.79
C ILE A 44 3.15 2.84 15.94
N ASP A 45 2.28 3.84 15.99
CA ASP A 45 2.17 4.80 17.10
C ASP A 45 1.07 4.43 18.12
N ALA A 46 0.17 3.51 17.77
CA ALA A 46 -0.88 2.98 18.64
C ALA A 46 -1.44 1.66 18.10
N LEU A 47 -2.40 1.08 18.81
CA LEU A 47 -3.17 -0.06 18.30
C LEU A 47 -3.96 0.34 17.05
N GLY A 48 -3.93 -0.51 16.04
CA GLY A 48 -4.67 -0.36 14.79
C GLY A 48 -4.06 -1.19 13.67
N SER A 49 -4.90 -1.70 12.78
CA SER A 49 -4.44 -2.42 11.59
C SER A 49 -4.46 -1.53 10.36
N MET A 50 -3.69 -1.95 9.35
CA MET A 50 -3.84 -1.48 7.98
C MET A 50 -4.18 -2.69 7.11
N HIS A 51 -5.24 -2.56 6.33
CA HIS A 51 -5.63 -3.56 5.35
C HIS A 51 -5.31 -3.07 3.94
N PHE A 52 -5.47 -3.95 2.97
CA PHE A 52 -5.14 -3.70 1.59
C PHE A 52 -6.19 -4.25 0.66
N SER A 53 -6.29 -3.73 -0.55
CA SER A 53 -7.05 -4.39 -1.62
C SER A 53 -6.41 -4.15 -2.98
N GLY A 54 -6.66 -5.07 -3.91
CA GLY A 54 -6.54 -4.80 -5.35
C GLY A 54 -7.63 -3.84 -5.82
N ARG A 55 -7.61 -3.49 -7.11
CA ARG A 55 -8.56 -2.54 -7.72
C ARG A 55 -10.03 -2.94 -7.50
N ASP A 56 -10.32 -4.25 -7.50
CA ASP A 56 -11.67 -4.81 -7.44
C ASP A 56 -11.73 -6.05 -6.53
N GLN A 57 -11.03 -6.01 -5.40
CA GLN A 57 -10.92 -7.14 -4.46
C GLN A 57 -11.34 -6.72 -3.05
N ASP A 58 -11.77 -7.70 -2.25
CA ASP A 58 -12.01 -7.52 -0.83
C ASP A 58 -10.75 -7.07 -0.08
N GLN A 59 -10.97 -6.45 1.09
CA GLN A 59 -9.86 -6.08 1.97
C GLN A 59 -9.17 -7.33 2.52
N VAL A 60 -7.84 -7.36 2.42
CA VAL A 60 -6.96 -8.41 2.91
C VAL A 60 -5.93 -7.84 3.87
N PRO A 61 -5.46 -8.61 4.86
CA PRO A 61 -4.45 -8.14 5.82
C PRO A 61 -3.04 -8.04 5.21
N ALA A 62 -2.82 -8.58 4.01
CA ALA A 62 -1.54 -8.52 3.32
C ALA A 62 -1.70 -8.59 1.79
N LEU A 63 -0.86 -7.86 1.06
CA LEU A 63 -0.75 -7.98 -0.40
C LEU A 63 0.37 -8.95 -0.78
N ARG A 64 0.14 -9.71 -1.86
CA ARG A 64 1.17 -10.51 -2.51
C ARG A 64 1.47 -9.91 -3.87
N LEU A 65 2.61 -9.26 -4.00
CA LEU A 65 3.08 -8.74 -5.28
C LEU A 65 3.79 -9.88 -6.02
N THR A 66 3.19 -10.35 -7.11
CA THR A 66 3.67 -11.50 -7.88
C THR A 66 4.04 -11.09 -9.30
N LEU A 67 4.69 -12.02 -10.02
CA LEU A 67 5.09 -11.89 -11.43
C LEU A 67 3.97 -11.50 -12.38
N ASN A 68 2.73 -11.91 -12.07
CA ASN A 68 1.53 -11.63 -12.86
C ASN A 68 0.85 -10.32 -12.44
N GLY A 69 1.55 -9.49 -11.65
CA GLY A 69 1.15 -8.13 -11.37
C GLY A 69 0.79 -7.43 -12.66
N TRP A 70 -0.40 -6.85 -12.69
CA TRP A 70 -0.89 -6.11 -13.84
C TRP A 70 0.04 -4.92 -14.09
N ALA A 71 1.06 -5.14 -14.91
CA ALA A 71 1.73 -4.07 -15.60
C ALA A 71 0.65 -3.41 -16.46
N PHE A 72 0.06 -2.33 -15.94
CA PHE A 72 -0.61 -1.40 -16.83
C PHE A 72 0.44 -0.94 -17.83
N GLY A 73 0.06 -0.87 -19.11
CA GLY A 73 0.95 -0.68 -20.27
C GLY A 73 1.63 0.69 -20.35
N GLY A 74 2.22 1.15 -19.24
CA GLY A 74 2.98 2.38 -19.10
C GLY A 74 4.15 2.28 -18.12
N ALA A 75 4.43 1.10 -17.56
CA ALA A 75 5.64 0.89 -16.78
C ALA A 75 6.87 1.17 -17.65
N ALA A 76 7.75 2.08 -17.21
CA ALA A 76 8.99 2.34 -17.92
C ALA A 76 9.80 1.05 -18.08
N PRO A 77 10.59 0.91 -19.17
CA PRO A 77 11.44 -0.26 -19.36
C PRO A 77 12.27 -0.56 -18.11
N GLY A 78 12.26 -1.82 -17.66
CA GLY A 78 12.95 -2.25 -16.44
C GLY A 78 12.11 -2.23 -15.16
N TRP A 79 10.88 -1.70 -15.20
CA TRP A 79 9.99 -1.64 -14.03
C TRP A 79 8.74 -2.49 -14.17
N ARG A 80 8.21 -2.88 -13.02
CA ARG A 80 6.87 -3.46 -12.87
C ARG A 80 6.09 -2.68 -11.85
N GLU A 81 4.77 -2.71 -12.04
CA GLU A 81 3.84 -1.92 -11.24
C GLU A 81 2.73 -2.78 -10.66
N TRP A 82 2.35 -2.49 -9.42
CA TRP A 82 1.16 -3.06 -8.79
C TRP A 82 0.31 -1.96 -8.18
N ASN A 83 -0.96 -1.96 -8.58
CA ASN A 83 -1.94 -1.01 -8.11
C ASN A 83 -2.68 -1.58 -6.91
N SER A 84 -2.60 -0.93 -5.76
CA SER A 84 -3.39 -1.29 -4.57
C SER A 84 -4.09 -0.09 -3.95
N TYR A 85 -5.05 -0.36 -3.08
CA TYR A 85 -5.47 0.55 -2.03
C TYR A 85 -4.98 0.06 -0.69
N SER A 86 -4.65 0.99 0.19
CA SER A 86 -4.41 0.75 1.60
C SER A 86 -5.57 1.35 2.39
N TRP A 87 -5.98 0.67 3.43
CA TRP A 87 -7.16 1.00 4.22
C TRP A 87 -6.73 1.19 5.67
N VAL A 88 -7.06 2.34 6.23
CA VAL A 88 -6.78 2.68 7.63
C VAL A 88 -8.04 3.24 8.28
N GLN A 89 -8.15 3.13 9.60
CA GLN A 89 -9.34 3.59 10.31
C GLN A 89 -9.26 5.06 10.77
N GLY A 90 -8.09 5.69 10.64
CA GLY A 90 -7.91 7.07 11.07
C GLY A 90 -6.47 7.59 10.93
N PRO A 91 -6.20 8.80 11.44
CA PRO A 91 -4.87 9.38 11.44
C PRO A 91 -3.94 8.68 12.42
N GLY A 92 -2.64 8.71 12.12
CA GLY A 92 -1.59 8.06 12.90
C GLY A 92 -0.33 7.79 12.08
N CYS A 93 0.65 7.13 12.68
CA CYS A 93 1.83 6.64 11.99
C CYS A 93 1.64 5.17 11.63
N TYR A 94 1.91 4.84 10.37
CA TYR A 94 1.75 3.49 9.87
C TYR A 94 3.01 3.03 9.16
N ALA A 95 3.25 1.72 9.16
CA ALA A 95 4.37 1.13 8.44
C ALA A 95 3.90 0.08 7.44
N PHE A 96 4.40 0.18 6.21
CA PHE A 96 4.43 -0.93 5.27
C PHE A 96 5.65 -1.79 5.58
N ARG A 97 5.45 -3.06 5.88
CA ARG A 97 6.50 -4.08 5.99
C ARG A 97 6.53 -4.89 4.70
N ILE A 98 7.62 -4.78 3.96
CA ILE A 98 7.80 -5.43 2.66
C ILE A 98 8.83 -6.54 2.85
N ASN A 99 8.43 -7.78 2.58
CA ASN A 99 9.27 -8.94 2.68
C ASN A 99 9.35 -9.62 1.30
N GLY A 100 10.50 -9.51 0.65
CA GLY A 100 10.86 -10.37 -0.47
C GLY A 100 11.61 -11.61 0.02
N GLU A 101 11.97 -12.49 -0.92
CA GLU A 101 12.69 -13.73 -0.61
C GLU A 101 14.10 -13.47 -0.05
N THR A 102 14.74 -12.39 -0.50
CA THR A 102 16.13 -12.04 -0.13
C THR A 102 16.25 -10.70 0.59
N PHE A 103 15.14 -10.03 0.86
CA PHE A 103 15.17 -8.70 1.48
C PHE A 103 13.96 -8.44 2.39
N SER A 104 14.17 -7.55 3.36
CA SER A 104 13.10 -6.92 4.11
C SER A 104 13.29 -5.42 4.15
N ARG A 105 12.22 -4.67 3.98
CA ARG A 105 12.19 -3.19 4.02
C ARG A 105 10.97 -2.72 4.78
N SER A 106 11.09 -1.53 5.37
CA SER A 106 9.97 -0.84 6.02
C SER A 106 9.86 0.56 5.45
N VAL A 107 8.64 0.98 5.15
CA VAL A 107 8.32 2.34 4.74
C VAL A 107 7.30 2.88 5.72
N VAL A 108 7.65 3.97 6.41
CA VAL A 108 6.77 4.63 7.37
C VAL A 108 6.06 5.78 6.67
N ILE A 109 4.76 5.90 6.93
CA ILE A 109 3.95 7.05 6.51
C ILE A 109 3.23 7.65 7.71
N ARG A 110 2.99 8.96 7.64
CA ARG A 110 2.09 9.66 8.55
C ARG A 110 0.76 9.90 7.85
N VAL A 111 -0.30 9.36 8.41
CA VAL A 111 -1.67 9.58 7.96
C VAL A 111 -2.27 10.73 8.76
N ILE A 112 -2.77 11.74 8.08
CA ILE A 112 -3.40 12.92 8.69
C ILE A 112 -4.85 13.04 8.22
N LYS A 113 -5.65 13.78 8.99
CA LYS A 113 -6.91 14.32 8.51
C LYS A 113 -6.69 15.79 8.09
N PRO A 114 -7.50 16.32 7.16
CA PRO A 114 -7.54 17.75 6.86
C PRO A 114 -7.82 18.57 8.13
#